data_AF-A0AAQ4RD77-F1
#
_entry.id   AF-A0AAQ4RD77-F1
#
_cell.length_a   1.000
_cell.length_b   1.000
_cell.length_c   1.000
_cell.angle_alpha   90.00
_cell.angle_beta   90.00
_cell.angle_gamma   90.00
#
_symmetry.space_group_name_H-M   'P 1'
#
loop_
_entity.id
_entity.type
_entity.pdbx_description
1 polymer ?
#
loop_
_entity_poly.entity_id
_entity_poly.type
_entity_poly.pdbx_seq_one_letter_code
_entity_poly.pdbx_strand_id
1 'polypeptide(L)' 'MTNPQLNEFIPPPECPVFEPSWEEFADPFAYINKIRPIAEKTGICKVRPPPTGFNMADCGSRVELPAS' A
#
# COMPACT_ATOMS: atom_id res chain seq x y z
N MET A 1 -45.50 10.17 2.28
CA MET A 1 -44.56 9.87 1.18
C MET A 1 -43.16 10.18 1.70
N THR A 2 -42.49 9.21 2.30
CA THR A 2 -41.10 9.35 2.74
C THR A 2 -40.21 9.31 1.51
N ASN A 3 -39.53 10.41 1.22
CA ASN A 3 -38.61 10.55 0.09
C ASN A 3 -37.51 9.47 0.22
N PRO A 4 -37.43 8.46 -0.67
CA PRO A 4 -36.41 7.44 -0.57
C PRO A 4 -35.06 8.02 -1.01
N GLN A 5 -34.05 7.86 -0.15
CA GLN A 5 -32.65 7.71 -0.57
C GLN A 5 -31.92 8.94 -1.14
N LEU A 6 -31.99 10.11 -0.48
CA LEU A 6 -30.93 11.12 -0.61
C LEU A 6 -29.74 10.89 0.35
N ASN A 7 -29.86 9.91 1.25
CA ASN A 7 -28.89 9.61 2.30
C ASN A 7 -28.19 8.25 2.12
N GLU A 8 -28.31 7.64 0.94
CA GLU A 8 -27.67 6.37 0.64
C GLU A 8 -26.21 6.63 0.23
N PHE A 9 -25.27 6.26 1.11
CA PHE A 9 -23.84 6.32 0.81
C PHE A 9 -23.52 5.31 -0.29
N ILE A 10 -23.04 5.82 -1.42
CA ILE A 10 -22.51 4.98 -2.50
C ILE A 10 -20.99 4.92 -2.32
N PRO A 11 -20.42 3.76 -1.95
CA PRO A 11 -18.98 3.63 -1.78
C PRO A 11 -18.26 3.88 -3.11
N PRO A 12 -17.09 4.56 -3.08
CA PRO A 12 -16.26 4.67 -4.27
C PRO A 12 -15.78 3.29 -4.71
N PRO A 13 -15.42 3.13 -6.00
CA PRO A 13 -14.80 1.89 -6.48
C PRO A 13 -13.57 1.52 -5.65
N GLU A 14 -13.36 0.23 -5.45
CA GLU A 14 -12.18 -0.28 -4.74
C GLU A 14 -10.89 0.15 -5.45
N CYS A 15 -9.95 0.70 -4.69
CA CYS A 15 -8.65 1.09 -5.22
C CYS A 15 -7.71 -0.13 -5.36
N PRO A 16 -6.70 -0.07 -6.24
CA PRO A 16 -5.69 -1.12 -6.34
C PRO A 16 -5.03 -1.38 -4.98
N VAL A 17 -4.91 -2.66 -4.62
CA VAL A 17 -4.20 -3.10 -3.42
C VAL A 17 -2.89 -3.77 -3.84
N PHE A 18 -1.80 -3.35 -3.22
CA PHE A 18 -0.46 -3.87 -3.45
C PHE A 18 0.06 -4.55 -2.18
N GLU A 19 0.68 -5.71 -2.36
CA GLU A 19 1.21 -6.56 -1.29
C GLU A 19 2.70 -6.84 -1.56
N PRO A 20 3.60 -5.90 -1.20
CA PRO A 20 5.04 -6.08 -1.36
C PRO A 20 5.58 -7.28 -0.59
N SER A 21 6.68 -7.85 -1.08
CA SER A 21 7.55 -8.68 -0.26
C SER A 21 8.33 -7.82 0.75
N TRP A 22 9.00 -8.45 1.72
CA TRP A 22 9.90 -7.73 2.64
C TRP A 22 11.04 -7.00 1.95
N GLU A 23 11.64 -7.61 0.93
CA GLU A 23 12.72 -6.99 0.15
C GLU A 23 12.25 -5.74 -0.61
N GLU A 24 11.02 -5.81 -1.15
CA GLU A 24 10.40 -4.67 -1.83
C GLU A 24 10.00 -3.55 -0.86
N PHE A 25 9.57 -3.92 0.35
CA PHE A 25 9.17 -2.97 1.37
C PHE A 25 10.36 -2.23 2.00
N ALA A 26 11.57 -2.79 1.91
CA ALA A 26 12.79 -2.20 2.45
C ALA A 26 13.20 -0.90 1.72
N ASP A 27 12.87 -0.73 0.44
CA ASP A 27 13.06 0.52 -0.31
C ASP A 27 11.72 1.09 -0.78
N PRO A 28 11.12 2.00 0.01
CA PRO A 28 9.80 2.53 -0.31
C PRO A 28 9.78 3.35 -1.61
N PHE A 29 10.87 4.04 -1.97
CA PHE A 29 10.91 4.83 -3.20
C PHE A 29 11.00 3.94 -4.43
N ALA A 30 11.80 2.88 -4.37
CA ALA A 30 11.86 1.88 -5.43
C ALA A 30 10.49 1.21 -5.62
N TYR A 31 9.81 0.84 -4.53
CA TYR A 31 8.48 0.24 -4.61
C TYR A 31 7.42 1.18 -5.16
N ILE A 32 7.38 2.44 -4.70
CA ILE A 32 6.46 3.46 -5.24
C ILE A 32 6.68 3.63 -6.75
N ASN A 33 7.94 3.74 -7.19
CA ASN A 33 8.25 3.88 -8.61
C ASN A 33 7.86 2.63 -9.43
N LYS A 34 7.96 1.43 -8.84
CA LYS A 34 7.50 0.18 -9.45
C LYS A 34 5.99 0.16 -9.67
N ILE A 35 5.19 0.58 -8.67
CA ILE A 35 3.71 0.52 -8.76
C ILE A 35 3.10 1.75 -9.46
N ARG A 36 3.86 2.85 -9.58
CA ARG A 36 3.42 4.14 -10.14
C ARG A 36 2.64 4.03 -11.46
N PRO A 37 3.10 3.30 -12.51
CA PRO A 37 2.38 3.22 -13.78
C PRO A 37 0.97 2.61 -13.68
N ILE A 38 0.70 1.88 -12.60
CA ILE A 38 -0.60 1.26 -12.32
C ILE A 38 -1.42 2.18 -11.39
N ALA A 39 -0.82 2.64 -10.30
CA ALA A 39 -1.48 3.47 -9.29
C ALA A 39 -1.88 4.86 -9.80
N GLU A 40 -1.10 5.46 -10.70
CA GLU A 40 -1.41 6.79 -11.26
C GLU A 40 -2.69 6.79 -12.09
N LYS A 41 -3.10 5.63 -12.64
CA LYS A 41 -4.36 5.50 -13.40
C LYS A 41 -5.59 5.72 -12.51
N THR A 42 -5.49 5.38 -11.23
CA THR A 42 -6.58 5.51 -10.26
C THR A 42 -6.42 6.71 -9.33
N GLY A 43 -5.24 7.35 -9.31
CA GLY A 43 -4.91 8.48 -8.45
C GLY A 43 -4.68 8.12 -6.96
N ILE A 44 -5.22 7.00 -6.50
CA ILE A 44 -5.01 6.43 -5.16
C ILE A 44 -4.84 4.91 -5.22
N CYS A 45 -4.01 4.36 -4.33
CA CYS A 45 -3.86 2.93 -4.10
C CYS A 45 -3.58 2.63 -2.62
N LYS A 46 -3.80 1.37 -2.21
CA LYS A 46 -3.51 0.86 -0.87
C LYS A 46 -2.31 -0.07 -0.91
N VAL A 47 -1.27 0.20 -0.12
CA VAL A 47 -0.16 -0.74 0.10
C VAL A 47 -0.37 -1.43 1.44
N ARG A 48 -0.52 -2.75 1.43
CA ARG A 48 -0.57 -3.55 2.66
C ARG A 48 0.86 -3.91 3.05
N PRO A 49 1.24 -3.82 4.32
CA PRO A 49 2.55 -4.33 4.74
C PRO A 49 2.64 -5.84 4.51
N PRO A 50 3.86 -6.39 4.31
CA PRO A 50 4.07 -7.82 4.18
C PRO A 50 3.52 -8.61 5.38
N PRO A 51 3.01 -9.83 5.18
CA PRO A 51 2.38 -10.61 6.25
C PRO A 51 3.44 -11.28 7.14
N THR A 52 3.88 -10.61 8.20
CA THR A 52 4.50 -11.18 9.44
C THR A 52 5.00 -10.04 10.33
N GLY A 53 4.18 -9.56 11.28
CA GLY A 53 4.61 -8.62 12.32
C GLY A 53 5.23 -7.32 11.80
N PHE A 54 4.40 -6.32 11.47
CA PHE A 54 4.89 -4.96 11.25
C PHE A 54 5.48 -4.41 12.56
N ASN A 55 6.76 -4.69 12.82
CA ASN A 55 7.52 -4.00 13.84
C ASN A 55 8.06 -2.72 13.20
N MET A 56 7.81 -1.58 13.84
CA MET A 56 8.37 -0.30 13.41
C MET A 56 9.92 -0.32 13.35
N ALA A 57 10.57 -1.31 13.98
CA ALA A 57 12.01 -1.53 13.95
C ALA A 57 12.54 -2.10 12.62
N ASP A 58 11.69 -2.78 11.84
CA ASP A 58 12.10 -3.41 10.58
C ASP A 58 11.99 -2.43 9.39
N CYS A 59 11.27 -1.32 9.57
CA CYS A 59 11.05 -0.26 8.57
C CYS A 59 12.27 0.68 8.38
N GLY A 60 13.46 0.31 8.87
CA GLY A 60 14.61 1.22 8.82
C GLY A 60 15.89 0.74 9.51
N SER A 61 15.93 -0.49 10.03
CA SER A 61 17.21 -1.11 10.36
C SER A 61 17.91 -1.44 9.05
N ARG A 62 18.86 -0.58 8.68
CA ARG A 62 19.88 -0.82 7.65
C ARG A 62 20.21 -2.31 7.64
N VAL A 63 19.85 -3.00 6.57
CA VAL A 63 20.28 -4.37 6.30
C VAL A 63 21.80 -4.34 6.41
N GLU A 64 22.35 -4.75 7.56
CA GLU A 64 23.79 -4.88 7.69
C GLU A 64 24.15 -6.07 6.80
N LEU A 65 24.69 -5.74 5.62
CA LEU A 65 25.39 -6.68 4.75
C LEU A 65 26.30 -7.53 5.64
N PRO A 66 26.28 -8.87 5.56
CA PRO A 66 27.17 -9.68 6.35
C PRO A 66 28.60 -9.27 6.01
N ALA A 67 29.30 -8.70 7.00
CA ALA A 67 30.73 -8.44 6.89
C ALA A 67 31.41 -9.77 6.59
N SER A 68 32.17 -9.80 5.48
CA SER A 68 33.10 -10.88 5.17
C SER A 68 34.22 -10.96 6.21
#